data_AF-A0A842IRF2-F1
#
_entry.id   AF-A0A842IRF2-F1
#
_cell.length_a   1.000
_cell.length_b   1.000
_cell.length_c   1.000
_cell.angle_alpha   90.00
_cell.angle_beta   90.00
_cell.angle_gamma   90.00
#
_symmetry.space_group_name_H-M   'P 1'
#
loop_
_entity.id
_entity.type
_entity.pdbx_description
1 polymer ?
#
loop_
_entity_poly.entity_id
_entity_poly.type
_entity_poly.pdbx_seq_one_letter_code
_entity_poly.pdbx_strand_id
1 'polypeptide(L)'
;MEQLEPVTQKYQINDLRKDTVVKYIPQYLLNHLDRDQFMSELSLIRFQYFNQLKKEFNLNSINSILVKGDWHPRGATVYLKEKSFFVKPKPPETEIFISKILDSINNIQETRISYPKTNKKGKFQIQEEIQKKGNINSRTFGQLIALSIWLGIFDLHLENVIPKNGKASLIDFDCAFWTDNQNFDIEQRLQNSGLLYTSEKQLHNSLFFHLNPININEINNSFVELYNIFKDHYEEIFNDLKSINNVFFRRVYLDTYLYSDFLKNKFLFGWNSDKTKDRWLSLRSENKKVNPNLINYELKCLQNWTIPHFVIKKNEIFGLEKELIPIYSKTQNLSDNIRILHTKLKSEEKQIKNTTRKFIYNYLQQRV
;
A
#
# COMPACT_ATOMS: atom_id res chain seq x y z
N MET A 1 -39.01 1.64 -7.58
CA MET A 1 -38.24 2.75 -6.98
C MET A 1 -38.36 2.60 -5.47
N GLU A 2 -37.50 1.76 -4.88
CA GLU A 2 -37.38 1.63 -3.43
C GLU A 2 -36.12 2.39 -3.02
N GLN A 3 -36.29 3.38 -2.16
CA GLN A 3 -35.20 4.14 -1.57
C GLN A 3 -34.53 3.27 -0.51
N LEU A 4 -33.30 2.83 -0.77
CA LEU A 4 -32.45 2.20 0.24
C LEU A 4 -31.81 3.30 1.09
N GLU A 5 -32.26 3.42 2.34
CA GLU A 5 -31.58 4.24 3.34
C GLU A 5 -30.21 3.62 3.72
N PRO A 6 -29.19 4.45 3.98
CA PRO A 6 -27.90 3.96 4.45
C PRO A 6 -28.00 3.55 5.92
N VAL A 7 -27.84 2.24 6.18
CA VAL A 7 -27.68 1.67 7.52
C VAL A 7 -26.43 2.28 8.18
N THR A 8 -26.63 3.35 8.94
CA THR A 8 -25.62 3.90 9.84
C THR A 8 -25.65 3.09 11.14
N GLN A 9 -24.82 2.04 11.23
CA GLN A 9 -24.55 1.40 12.51
C GLN A 9 -23.83 2.39 13.43
N LYS A 10 -24.59 3.04 14.31
CA LYS A 10 -24.08 3.74 15.50
C LYS A 10 -23.51 2.70 16.45
N TYR A 11 -22.20 2.49 16.42
CA TYR A 11 -21.52 1.78 17.50
C TYR A 11 -21.44 2.70 18.72
N GLN A 12 -22.40 2.57 19.63
CA GLN A 12 -22.27 3.09 20.99
C GLN A 12 -21.26 2.18 21.72
N ILE A 13 -20.05 2.71 21.92
CA ILE A 13 -18.98 2.06 22.69
C ILE A 13 -19.34 2.22 24.17
N ASN A 14 -20.32 1.46 24.65
CA ASN A 14 -20.53 1.23 26.08
C ASN A 14 -20.96 -0.20 26.42
N ASP A 15 -21.08 -1.10 25.42
CA ASP A 15 -21.50 -2.50 25.63
C ASP A 15 -20.59 -3.54 24.97
N LEU A 16 -19.29 -3.26 24.82
CA LEU A 16 -18.30 -4.32 24.58
C LEU A 16 -18.02 -5.14 25.86
N ARG A 17 -19.08 -5.56 26.55
CA ARG A 17 -19.02 -6.70 27.48
C ARG A 17 -19.10 -7.95 26.63
N LYS A 18 -18.07 -8.80 26.76
CA LYS A 18 -17.92 -10.24 26.51
C LYS A 18 -18.90 -11.06 25.62
N ASP A 19 -20.12 -10.64 25.30
CA ASP A 19 -21.19 -11.56 24.95
C ASP A 19 -21.61 -11.56 23.47
N THR A 20 -21.24 -10.55 22.67
CA THR A 20 -21.68 -10.49 21.24
C THR A 20 -20.75 -11.23 20.27
N VAL A 21 -19.47 -11.38 20.57
CA VAL A 21 -18.53 -12.19 19.76
C VAL A 21 -18.52 -13.66 20.18
N VAL A 22 -19.04 -13.97 21.38
CA VAL A 22 -19.02 -15.33 21.95
C VAL A 22 -20.14 -16.21 21.41
N LYS A 23 -21.27 -15.64 20.95
CA LYS A 23 -22.46 -16.41 20.53
C LYS A 23 -22.28 -17.29 19.28
N TYR A 24 -21.24 -17.08 18.48
CA TYR A 24 -20.99 -17.84 17.23
C TYR A 24 -19.73 -18.70 17.29
N ILE A 25 -19.18 -18.93 18.48
CA ILE A 25 -17.94 -19.68 18.64
C ILE A 25 -18.29 -21.09 19.09
N PRO A 26 -17.95 -22.13 18.30
CA PRO A 26 -18.15 -23.52 18.67
C PRO A 26 -17.62 -23.81 20.08
N GLN A 27 -18.40 -24.54 20.89
CA GLN A 27 -18.11 -24.79 22.31
C GLN A 27 -16.71 -25.36 22.57
N TYR A 28 -16.15 -26.14 21.64
CA TYR A 28 -14.81 -26.70 21.76
C TYR A 28 -13.69 -25.64 21.72
N LEU A 29 -13.94 -24.46 21.14
CA LEU A 29 -13.00 -23.33 21.12
C LEU A 29 -13.01 -22.52 22.42
N LEU A 30 -14.03 -22.69 23.28
CA LEU A 30 -14.07 -22.05 24.59
C LEU A 30 -13.16 -22.75 25.62
N ASN A 31 -12.77 -24.00 25.34
CA ASN A 31 -11.98 -24.83 26.27
C ASN A 31 -10.46 -24.70 26.06
N HIS A 32 -10.00 -23.93 25.06
CA HIS A 32 -8.58 -23.71 24.80
C HIS A 32 -8.13 -22.37 25.42
N LEU A 33 -7.40 -22.46 26.53
CA LEU A 33 -6.89 -21.40 27.42
C LEU A 33 -5.97 -20.32 26.77
N ASP A 34 -5.83 -20.27 25.45
CA ASP A 34 -4.95 -19.30 24.75
C ASP A 34 -5.69 -18.04 24.27
N ARG A 35 -7.04 -18.02 24.37
CA ARG A 35 -7.83 -16.89 23.85
C ARG A 35 -7.89 -15.69 24.79
N ASP A 36 -7.87 -15.91 26.10
CA ASP A 36 -7.76 -14.81 27.07
C ASP A 36 -6.39 -14.14 26.97
N GLN A 37 -5.35 -14.92 26.68
CA GLN A 37 -4.03 -14.40 26.34
C GLN A 37 -4.07 -13.59 25.04
N PHE A 38 -4.70 -14.08 23.97
CA PHE A 38 -4.93 -13.30 22.74
C PHE A 38 -5.65 -11.96 23.00
N MET A 39 -6.80 -11.99 23.69
CA MET A 39 -7.57 -10.78 23.95
C MET A 39 -6.77 -9.83 24.84
N SER A 40 -5.93 -10.33 25.75
CA SER A 40 -5.10 -9.52 26.62
C SER A 40 -3.93 -8.89 25.88
N GLU A 41 -3.19 -9.66 25.08
CA GLU A 41 -2.04 -9.19 24.28
C GLU A 41 -2.47 -8.18 23.22
N LEU A 42 -3.50 -8.51 22.43
CA LEU A 42 -4.00 -7.60 21.40
C LEU A 42 -4.61 -6.34 22.03
N SER A 43 -5.37 -6.48 23.13
CA SER A 43 -5.87 -5.31 23.87
C SER A 43 -4.74 -4.45 24.42
N LEU A 44 -3.67 -5.04 24.93
CA LEU A 44 -2.52 -4.31 25.45
C LEU A 44 -1.79 -3.53 24.35
N ILE A 45 -1.52 -4.17 23.21
CA ILE A 45 -0.90 -3.51 22.05
C ILE A 45 -1.76 -2.34 21.58
N ARG A 46 -3.07 -2.56 21.44
CA ARG A 46 -4.03 -1.52 21.05
C ARG A 46 -4.08 -0.38 22.07
N PHE A 47 -4.10 -0.72 23.36
CA PHE A 47 -4.14 0.25 24.44
C PHE A 47 -2.89 1.14 24.47
N GLN A 48 -1.69 0.54 24.37
CA GLN A 48 -0.43 1.27 24.29
C GLN A 48 -0.40 2.18 23.05
N TYR A 49 -0.82 1.67 21.89
CA TYR A 49 -0.91 2.44 20.66
C TYR A 49 -1.85 3.65 20.77
N PHE A 50 -3.07 3.45 21.28
CA PHE A 50 -4.03 4.53 21.44
C PHE A 50 -3.64 5.53 22.51
N ASN A 51 -2.97 5.11 23.59
CA ASN A 51 -2.43 6.03 24.59
C ASN A 51 -1.31 6.90 24.01
N GLN A 52 -0.47 6.31 23.15
CA GLN A 52 0.53 7.09 22.43
C GLN A 52 -0.12 8.11 21.50
N LEU A 53 -1.15 7.72 20.74
CA LEU A 53 -1.91 8.64 19.88
C LEU A 53 -2.57 9.76 20.70
N LYS A 54 -3.20 9.42 21.83
CA LYS A 54 -3.81 10.40 22.75
C LYS A 54 -2.78 11.43 23.23
N LYS A 55 -1.62 10.97 23.68
CA LYS A 55 -0.53 11.83 24.13
C LYS A 55 0.02 12.71 23.00
N GLU A 56 0.32 12.12 21.85
CA GLU A 56 0.93 12.84 20.72
C GLU A 56 -0.04 13.87 20.11
N PHE A 57 -1.33 13.57 20.07
CA PHE A 57 -2.34 14.40 19.40
C PHE A 57 -3.23 15.19 20.37
N ASN A 58 -2.95 15.17 21.67
CA ASN A 58 -3.75 15.78 22.74
C ASN A 58 -5.24 15.43 22.59
N LEU A 59 -5.56 14.14 22.50
CA LEU A 59 -6.94 13.68 22.31
C LEU A 59 -7.61 13.47 23.66
N ASN A 60 -8.77 14.10 23.84
CA ASN A 60 -9.55 13.99 25.07
C ASN A 60 -10.23 12.62 25.19
N SER A 61 -10.51 11.93 24.08
CA SER A 61 -11.11 10.59 24.09
C SER A 61 -10.65 9.74 22.89
N ILE A 62 -10.78 8.40 23.01
CA ILE A 62 -10.52 7.45 21.91
C ILE A 62 -11.70 7.39 20.92
N ASN A 63 -12.89 7.88 21.32
CA ASN A 63 -14.12 7.74 20.53
C ASN A 63 -14.07 8.51 19.19
N SER A 64 -13.11 9.41 19.02
CA SER A 64 -12.84 10.13 17.78
C SER A 64 -11.89 9.39 16.82
N ILE A 65 -11.41 8.19 17.19
CA ILE A 65 -10.47 7.38 16.42
C ILE A 65 -11.22 6.26 15.67
N LEU A 66 -11.13 6.25 14.35
CA LEU A 66 -11.52 5.10 13.53
C LEU A 66 -10.27 4.36 13.04
N VAL A 67 -10.12 3.10 13.41
CA VAL A 67 -9.06 2.25 12.84
C VAL A 67 -9.40 1.91 11.40
N LYS A 68 -8.40 2.01 10.51
CA LYS A 68 -8.50 1.73 9.08
C LYS A 68 -7.35 0.83 8.66
N GLY A 69 -7.66 -0.25 7.94
CA GLY A 69 -6.67 -1.18 7.41
C GLY A 69 -6.05 -2.10 8.47
N ASP A 70 -4.89 -2.64 8.12
CA ASP A 70 -4.23 -3.72 8.85
C ASP A 70 -3.39 -3.24 10.04
N TRP A 71 -3.16 -4.15 10.99
CA TRP A 71 -2.26 -3.94 12.11
C TRP A 71 -0.84 -4.39 11.77
N HIS A 72 0.09 -3.45 11.79
CA HIS A 72 1.52 -3.68 11.62
C HIS A 72 2.26 -3.50 12.95
N PRO A 73 3.57 -3.82 13.06
CA PRO A 73 4.32 -3.70 14.32
C PRO A 73 4.22 -2.34 15.01
N ARG A 74 4.10 -1.24 14.25
CA ARG A 74 3.97 0.12 14.79
C ARG A 74 2.54 0.57 15.06
N GLY A 75 1.55 -0.26 14.76
CA GLY A 75 0.11 0.00 14.89
C GLY A 75 -0.62 -0.09 13.55
N ALA A 76 -1.86 0.42 13.53
CA ALA A 76 -2.70 0.52 12.34
C ALA A 76 -2.92 1.98 11.93
N THR A 77 -3.28 2.23 10.68
CA THR A 77 -3.74 3.56 10.25
C THR A 77 -5.01 3.92 11.01
N VAL A 78 -5.11 5.17 11.46
CA VAL A 78 -6.32 5.67 12.13
C VAL A 78 -6.78 6.97 11.50
N TYR A 79 -8.09 7.16 11.42
CA TYR A 79 -8.70 8.42 11.05
C TYR A 79 -9.19 9.15 12.31
N LEU A 80 -8.74 10.39 12.48
CA LEU A 80 -9.16 11.26 13.59
C LEU A 80 -10.29 12.16 13.11
N LYS A 81 -11.53 11.78 13.44
CA LYS A 81 -12.75 12.45 12.94
C LYS A 81 -12.79 13.95 13.21
N GLU A 82 -12.50 14.34 14.44
CA GLU A 82 -12.57 15.75 14.89
C GLU A 82 -11.59 16.67 14.17
N LYS A 83 -10.54 16.08 13.59
CA LYS A 83 -9.46 16.83 12.92
C LYS A 83 -9.39 16.56 11.41
N SER A 84 -10.25 15.68 10.88
CA SER A 84 -10.33 15.29 9.46
C SER A 84 -8.97 14.94 8.83
N PHE A 85 -8.16 14.11 9.52
CA PHE A 85 -6.92 13.58 8.97
C PHE A 85 -6.67 12.13 9.37
N PHE A 86 -5.84 11.46 8.57
CA PHE A 86 -5.33 10.14 8.84
C PHE A 86 -3.98 10.22 9.56
N VAL A 87 -3.78 9.35 10.54
CA VAL A 87 -2.51 9.11 11.20
C VAL A 87 -2.04 7.73 10.80
N LYS A 88 -0.91 7.67 10.07
CA LYS A 88 -0.28 6.42 9.67
C LYS A 88 0.94 6.17 10.57
N PRO A 89 1.12 4.96 11.13
CA PRO A 89 2.23 4.63 12.02
C PRO A 89 3.55 4.37 11.26
N LYS A 90 3.77 5.07 10.15
CA LYS A 90 4.92 4.93 9.27
C LYS A 90 5.63 6.28 9.05
N PRO A 91 6.91 6.26 8.63
CA PRO A 91 7.66 7.49 8.36
C PRO A 91 7.11 8.22 7.10
N PRO A 92 6.89 9.55 7.10
CA PRO A 92 6.29 10.29 5.98
C PRO A 92 7.28 10.65 4.85
N GLU A 93 8.56 10.32 5.00
CA GLU A 93 9.63 10.75 4.10
C GLU A 93 9.39 10.30 2.65
N THR A 94 8.73 9.16 2.47
CA THR A 94 8.40 8.60 1.14
C THR A 94 7.35 9.41 0.44
N GLU A 95 6.26 9.72 1.13
CA GLU A 95 5.20 10.53 0.58
C GLU A 95 5.69 11.94 0.27
N ILE A 96 6.45 12.54 1.18
CA ILE A 96 7.06 13.86 0.97
C ILE A 96 8.01 13.84 -0.24
N PHE A 97 8.80 12.79 -0.42
CA PHE A 97 9.73 12.69 -1.54
C PHE A 97 8.99 12.61 -2.89
N ILE A 98 7.97 11.76 -2.99
CA ILE A 98 7.20 11.60 -4.23
C ILE A 98 6.30 12.82 -4.48
N SER A 99 5.80 13.49 -3.44
CA SER A 99 5.10 14.78 -3.57
C SER A 99 5.96 15.83 -4.28
N LYS A 100 7.25 15.93 -3.94
CA LYS A 100 8.18 16.84 -4.63
C LYS A 100 8.35 16.49 -6.11
N ILE A 101 8.43 15.20 -6.44
CA ILE A 101 8.48 14.75 -7.84
C ILE A 101 7.19 15.18 -8.58
N LEU A 102 6.03 14.97 -7.96
CA LEU A 102 4.74 15.38 -8.53
C LEU A 102 4.63 16.90 -8.68
N ASP A 103 5.19 17.68 -7.76
CA ASP A 103 5.27 19.14 -7.87
C ASP A 103 6.15 19.57 -9.04
N SER A 104 7.35 18.98 -9.20
CA SER A 104 8.23 19.26 -10.34
C SER A 104 7.53 19.01 -11.67
N ILE A 105 6.78 17.90 -11.78
CA ILE A 105 6.00 17.60 -12.98
C ILE A 105 4.90 18.66 -13.19
N ASN A 106 4.15 19.02 -12.14
CA ASN A 106 3.08 20.00 -12.23
C ASN A 106 3.58 21.42 -12.58
N ASN A 107 4.82 21.76 -12.24
CA ASN A 107 5.46 23.02 -12.64
C ASN A 107 5.79 23.06 -14.13
N ILE A 108 6.07 21.91 -14.75
CA ILE A 108 6.28 21.79 -16.20
C ILE A 108 4.94 21.78 -16.92
N GLN A 109 4.01 20.94 -16.45
CA GLN A 109 2.68 20.83 -17.02
C GLN A 109 1.67 20.35 -15.98
N GLU A 110 0.52 21.02 -15.90
CA GLU A 110 -0.53 20.61 -14.98
C GLU A 110 -0.99 19.16 -15.27
N THR A 111 -0.87 18.31 -14.24
CA THR A 111 -1.35 16.94 -14.28
C THR A 111 -2.71 16.79 -13.61
N ARG A 112 -3.37 15.67 -13.92
CA ARG A 112 -4.57 15.19 -13.22
C ARG A 112 -4.21 14.25 -12.08
N ILE A 113 -2.95 14.23 -11.65
CA ILE A 113 -2.50 13.50 -10.48
C ILE A 113 -2.31 14.50 -9.34
N SER A 114 -2.79 14.13 -8.17
CA SER A 114 -2.69 14.93 -6.96
C SER A 114 -2.36 14.02 -5.79
N TYR A 115 -2.06 14.61 -4.64
CA TYR A 115 -1.79 13.91 -3.41
C TYR A 115 -2.25 14.80 -2.23
N PRO A 116 -2.69 14.22 -1.11
CA PRO A 116 -2.99 14.99 0.09
C PRO A 116 -1.73 15.55 0.74
N LYS A 117 -1.86 16.70 1.39
CA LYS A 117 -0.78 17.24 2.21
C LYS A 117 -0.42 16.23 3.28
N THR A 118 0.88 15.96 3.38
CA THR A 118 1.44 15.00 4.32
C THR A 118 2.48 15.68 5.20
N ASN A 119 2.37 15.47 6.52
CA ASN A 119 3.26 16.04 7.52
C ASN A 119 3.75 14.94 8.48
N LYS A 120 4.71 15.31 9.33
CA LYS A 120 5.22 14.47 10.42
C LYS A 120 4.80 15.01 11.77
N LYS A 121 4.43 14.11 12.69
CA LYS A 121 4.32 14.44 14.11
C LYS A 121 4.86 13.29 14.96
N GLY A 122 5.96 13.55 15.66
CA GLY A 122 6.72 12.53 16.35
C GLY A 122 7.12 11.41 15.38
N LYS A 123 6.66 10.19 15.67
CA LYS A 123 6.90 9.02 14.83
C LYS A 123 5.85 8.81 13.73
N PHE A 124 4.78 9.59 13.72
CA PHE A 124 3.63 9.37 12.84
C PHE A 124 3.67 10.26 11.61
N GLN A 125 3.14 9.72 10.51
CA GLN A 125 2.71 10.46 9.36
C GLN A 125 1.28 10.97 9.59
N ILE A 126 1.05 12.23 9.25
CA ILE A 126 -0.28 12.85 9.22
C ILE A 126 -0.61 13.14 7.77
N GLN A 127 -1.76 12.69 7.31
CA GLN A 127 -2.23 12.88 5.94
C GLN A 127 -3.62 13.51 5.95
N GLU A 128 -3.81 14.61 5.25
CA GLU A 128 -5.13 15.25 5.12
C GLU A 128 -6.16 14.30 4.49
N GLU A 129 -7.40 14.39 4.94
CA GLU A 129 -8.49 13.67 4.31
C GLU A 129 -8.80 14.22 2.92
N ILE A 130 -8.97 13.31 1.96
CA ILE A 130 -9.48 13.61 0.63
C ILE A 130 -10.91 13.11 0.54
N GLN A 131 -11.86 14.06 0.40
CA GLN A 131 -13.24 13.72 0.11
C GLN A 131 -13.38 13.28 -1.35
N LYS A 132 -13.93 12.07 -1.54
CA LYS A 132 -14.22 11.51 -2.86
C LYS A 132 -15.24 12.41 -3.58
N LYS A 133 -14.89 12.91 -4.76
CA LYS A 133 -15.77 13.73 -5.60
C LYS A 133 -15.53 13.44 -7.08
N GLY A 134 -16.55 12.87 -7.72
CA GLY A 134 -16.53 12.47 -9.13
C GLY A 134 -15.83 11.13 -9.36
N ASN A 135 -15.49 10.86 -10.62
CA ASN A 135 -14.81 9.65 -11.08
C ASN A 135 -13.48 10.00 -11.76
N ILE A 136 -12.61 9.00 -11.88
CA ILE A 136 -11.40 9.08 -12.70
C ILE A 136 -11.80 8.94 -14.16
N ASN A 137 -11.25 9.78 -15.05
CA ASN A 137 -11.48 9.70 -16.49
C ASN A 137 -10.29 9.05 -17.22
N SER A 138 -10.48 8.78 -18.50
CA SER A 138 -9.46 8.17 -19.38
C SER A 138 -8.14 8.94 -19.42
N ARG A 139 -8.17 10.29 -19.46
CA ARG A 139 -6.96 11.12 -19.41
C ARG A 139 -6.19 10.94 -18.10
N THR A 140 -6.88 10.92 -16.95
CA THR A 140 -6.23 10.70 -15.65
C THR A 140 -5.65 9.29 -15.55
N PHE A 141 -6.35 8.28 -16.07
CA PHE A 141 -5.86 6.90 -16.07
C PHE A 141 -4.58 6.72 -16.92
N GLY A 142 -4.51 7.32 -18.11
CA GLY A 142 -3.29 7.29 -18.93
C GLY A 142 -2.09 7.94 -18.24
N GLN A 143 -2.33 9.04 -17.51
CA GLN A 143 -1.28 9.65 -16.67
C GLN A 143 -0.83 8.74 -15.51
N LEU A 144 -1.75 8.03 -14.85
CA LEU A 144 -1.40 7.06 -13.81
C LEU A 144 -0.53 5.92 -14.36
N ILE A 145 -0.80 5.45 -15.57
CA ILE A 145 0.05 4.45 -16.23
C ILE A 145 1.48 4.95 -16.41
N ALA A 146 1.66 6.17 -16.93
CA ALA A 146 2.98 6.77 -17.11
C ALA A 146 3.71 6.92 -15.78
N LEU A 147 3.02 7.42 -14.75
CA LEU A 147 3.54 7.59 -13.40
C LEU A 147 4.01 6.25 -12.80
N SER A 148 3.17 5.21 -12.88
CA SER A 148 3.48 3.90 -12.33
C SER A 148 4.70 3.25 -12.99
N ILE A 149 4.86 3.42 -14.31
CA ILE A 149 6.04 2.92 -15.02
C ILE A 149 7.30 3.65 -14.57
N TRP A 150 7.28 4.99 -14.57
CA TRP A 150 8.46 5.80 -14.27
C TRP A 150 8.89 5.69 -12.81
N LEU A 151 7.94 5.80 -11.88
CA LEU A 151 8.25 5.69 -10.45
C LEU A 151 8.33 4.24 -9.97
N GLY A 152 8.09 3.24 -10.84
CA GLY A 152 8.05 1.83 -10.45
C GLY A 152 7.08 1.58 -9.30
N ILE A 153 5.86 2.11 -9.40
CA ILE A 153 4.82 1.98 -8.37
C ILE A 153 4.22 0.59 -8.45
N PHE A 154 4.25 -0.10 -7.33
CA PHE A 154 3.54 -1.35 -7.09
C PHE A 154 2.38 -1.09 -6.12
N ASP A 155 1.39 -1.98 -6.07
CA ASP A 155 0.35 -1.94 -5.03
C ASP A 155 -0.59 -0.71 -5.09
N LEU A 156 -0.78 -0.10 -6.27
CA LEU A 156 -1.68 1.04 -6.48
C LEU A 156 -3.12 0.56 -6.72
N HIS A 157 -3.69 -0.09 -5.70
CA HIS A 157 -5.07 -0.58 -5.71
C HIS A 157 -6.11 0.56 -5.78
N LEU A 158 -7.36 0.21 -6.08
CA LEU A 158 -8.49 1.15 -6.21
C LEU A 158 -8.66 2.03 -4.97
N GLU A 159 -8.50 1.47 -3.78
CA GLU A 159 -8.59 2.17 -2.51
C GLU A 159 -7.48 3.21 -2.29
N ASN A 160 -6.33 3.05 -2.95
CA ASN A 160 -5.19 3.95 -2.86
C ASN A 160 -5.32 5.16 -3.80
N VAL A 161 -6.37 5.21 -4.62
CA VAL A 161 -6.65 6.28 -5.58
C VAL A 161 -8.03 6.90 -5.35
N ILE A 162 -8.05 8.10 -4.77
CA ILE A 162 -9.30 8.80 -4.46
C ILE A 162 -9.61 9.81 -5.57
N PRO A 163 -10.72 9.67 -6.32
CA PRO A 163 -11.10 10.68 -7.31
C PRO A 163 -11.56 11.97 -6.63
N LYS A 164 -11.00 13.10 -7.06
CA LYS A 164 -11.40 14.45 -6.62
C LYS A 164 -11.31 15.43 -7.77
N ASN A 165 -12.45 15.98 -8.17
CA ASN A 165 -12.56 17.01 -9.21
C ASN A 165 -11.87 16.61 -10.55
N GLY A 166 -12.06 15.36 -10.98
CA GLY A 166 -11.45 14.83 -12.21
C GLY A 166 -9.94 14.60 -12.13
N LYS A 167 -9.34 14.74 -10.95
CA LYS A 167 -7.97 14.30 -10.62
C LYS A 167 -8.00 13.00 -9.82
N ALA A 168 -6.92 12.24 -9.90
CA ALA A 168 -6.63 11.10 -9.04
C ALA A 168 -5.76 11.58 -7.87
N SER A 169 -6.28 11.54 -6.65
CA SER A 169 -5.51 11.80 -5.44
C SER A 169 -4.93 10.50 -4.91
N LEU A 170 -3.61 10.34 -5.01
CA LEU A 170 -2.91 9.17 -4.51
C LEU A 170 -2.77 9.29 -3.00
N ILE A 171 -3.23 8.29 -2.25
CA ILE A 171 -3.17 8.30 -0.78
C ILE A 171 -2.20 7.27 -0.21
N ASP A 172 -1.75 6.30 -1.01
CA ASP A 172 -0.67 5.39 -0.64
C ASP A 172 0.22 5.07 -1.85
N PHE A 173 1.51 5.36 -1.73
CA PHE A 173 2.52 5.15 -2.79
C PHE A 173 3.89 4.85 -2.17
N ASP A 174 3.89 4.22 -1.00
CA ASP A 174 5.10 3.79 -0.33
C ASP A 174 5.78 2.61 -1.05
N CYS A 175 5.04 1.83 -1.83
CA CYS A 175 5.51 0.78 -2.74
C CYS A 175 6.11 1.29 -4.06
N ALA A 176 6.71 2.49 -4.05
CA ALA A 176 7.40 3.05 -5.22
C ALA A 176 8.87 2.59 -5.33
N PHE A 177 9.46 2.96 -6.47
CA PHE A 177 10.82 2.67 -6.89
C PHE A 177 11.16 1.20 -6.75
N TRP A 178 10.27 0.33 -7.21
CA TRP A 178 10.55 -1.09 -7.28
C TRP A 178 11.60 -1.36 -8.37
N THR A 179 12.86 -1.46 -7.93
CA THR A 179 14.02 -1.66 -8.81
C THR A 179 14.67 -3.03 -8.66
N ASP A 180 14.05 -3.97 -7.96
CA ASP A 180 14.63 -5.30 -7.78
C ASP A 180 14.97 -5.91 -9.15
N ASN A 181 16.09 -6.64 -9.23
CA ASN A 181 16.65 -7.28 -10.43
C ASN A 181 15.72 -8.30 -11.12
N GLN A 182 14.47 -8.42 -10.67
CA GLN A 182 13.44 -9.11 -11.42
C GLN A 182 13.20 -8.27 -12.68
N ASN A 183 13.64 -8.78 -13.82
CA ASN A 183 13.44 -8.19 -15.14
C ASN A 183 11.95 -8.22 -15.51
N PHE A 184 11.11 -7.54 -14.73
CA PHE A 184 9.72 -7.38 -15.05
C PHE A 184 9.62 -6.63 -16.36
N ASP A 185 9.00 -7.29 -17.33
CA ASP A 185 8.59 -6.62 -18.55
C ASP A 185 7.51 -5.57 -18.23
N ILE A 186 7.15 -4.78 -19.23
CA ILE A 186 6.17 -3.69 -19.05
C ILE A 186 4.80 -4.21 -18.67
N GLU A 187 4.40 -5.37 -19.18
CA GLU A 187 3.10 -5.96 -18.85
C GLU A 187 3.04 -6.36 -17.38
N GLN A 188 4.07 -7.03 -16.87
CA GLN A 188 4.21 -7.38 -15.46
C GLN A 188 4.26 -6.14 -14.56
N ARG A 189 4.95 -5.07 -14.98
CA ARG A 189 4.95 -3.79 -14.24
C ARG A 189 3.56 -3.19 -14.15
N LEU A 190 2.80 -3.21 -15.24
CA LEU A 190 1.43 -2.69 -15.25
C LEU A 190 0.49 -3.53 -14.39
N GLN A 191 0.63 -4.86 -14.43
CA GLN A 191 -0.15 -5.77 -13.60
C GLN A 191 0.16 -5.57 -12.11
N ASN A 192 1.45 -5.55 -11.75
CA ASN A 192 1.88 -5.39 -10.37
C ASN A 192 1.66 -3.99 -9.81
N SER A 193 1.47 -2.98 -10.69
CA SER A 193 1.02 -1.66 -10.27
C SER A 193 -0.40 -1.68 -9.71
N GLY A 194 -1.22 -2.70 -9.99
CA GLY A 194 -2.62 -2.75 -9.57
C GLY A 194 -3.58 -1.93 -10.45
N LEU A 195 -3.06 -1.24 -11.47
CA LEU A 195 -3.88 -0.48 -12.43
C LEU A 195 -4.67 -1.39 -13.39
N LEU A 196 -4.09 -2.53 -13.78
CA LEU A 196 -4.64 -3.44 -14.80
C LEU A 196 -4.47 -4.91 -14.35
N TYR A 197 -5.55 -5.58 -13.97
CA TYR A 197 -5.52 -7.03 -13.65
C TYR A 197 -5.98 -7.88 -14.82
N THR A 198 -5.20 -8.87 -15.24
CA THR A 198 -5.58 -9.81 -16.32
C THR A 198 -6.46 -10.96 -15.84
N SER A 199 -6.47 -11.26 -14.53
CA SER A 199 -7.32 -12.32 -13.98
C SER A 199 -8.76 -11.86 -13.80
N GLU A 200 -9.73 -12.62 -14.33
CA GLU A 200 -11.17 -12.32 -14.19
C GLU A 200 -11.60 -12.07 -12.75
N LYS A 201 -11.04 -12.85 -11.82
CA LYS A 201 -11.33 -12.77 -10.39
C LYS A 201 -10.89 -11.44 -9.75
N GLN A 202 -9.93 -10.73 -10.33
CA GLN A 202 -9.43 -9.45 -9.80
C GLN A 202 -9.86 -8.25 -10.64
N LEU A 203 -10.55 -8.47 -11.76
CA LEU A 203 -10.98 -7.41 -12.67
C LEU A 203 -11.79 -6.31 -11.99
N HIS A 204 -12.68 -6.66 -11.05
CA HIS A 204 -13.53 -5.71 -10.32
C HIS A 204 -12.73 -4.77 -9.39
N ASN A 205 -11.51 -5.17 -9.03
CA ASN A 205 -10.60 -4.38 -8.20
C ASN A 205 -9.65 -3.51 -9.04
N SER A 206 -9.63 -3.64 -10.38
CA SER A 206 -8.79 -2.79 -11.22
C SER A 206 -9.37 -1.38 -11.32
N LEU A 207 -8.51 -0.36 -11.23
CA LEU A 207 -8.93 1.02 -11.41
C LEU A 207 -9.58 1.25 -12.78
N PHE A 208 -9.11 0.51 -13.79
CA PHE A 208 -9.65 0.52 -15.14
C PHE A 208 -11.12 0.12 -15.22
N PHE A 209 -11.56 -0.86 -14.41
CA PHE A 209 -12.97 -1.31 -14.40
C PHE A 209 -13.94 -0.18 -14.05
N HIS A 210 -13.48 0.80 -13.27
CA HIS A 210 -14.30 1.91 -12.78
C HIS A 210 -14.27 3.14 -13.70
N LEU A 211 -13.63 3.05 -14.88
CA LEU A 211 -13.65 4.10 -15.88
C LEU A 211 -14.95 4.06 -16.69
N ASN A 212 -15.68 5.17 -16.71
CA ASN A 212 -16.86 5.31 -17.55
C ASN A 212 -17.08 6.79 -17.93
N PRO A 213 -17.09 7.17 -19.23
CA PRO A 213 -16.80 6.33 -20.40
C PRO A 213 -15.30 6.00 -20.55
N ILE A 214 -14.99 4.97 -21.34
CA ILE A 214 -13.62 4.60 -21.68
C ILE A 214 -13.28 5.17 -23.07
N ASN A 215 -12.27 6.04 -23.14
CA ASN A 215 -11.70 6.57 -24.37
C ASN A 215 -10.21 6.15 -24.50
N ILE A 216 -9.94 5.15 -25.33
CA ILE A 216 -8.60 4.59 -25.55
C ILE A 216 -7.63 5.65 -26.08
N ASN A 217 -8.08 6.50 -27.00
CA ASN A 217 -7.24 7.53 -27.59
C ASN A 217 -6.80 8.54 -26.53
N GLU A 218 -7.71 8.93 -25.61
CA GLU A 218 -7.34 9.77 -24.48
C GLU A 218 -6.36 9.10 -23.52
N ILE A 219 -6.55 7.81 -23.19
CA ILE A 219 -5.61 7.05 -22.35
C ILE A 219 -4.23 7.08 -23.01
N ASN A 220 -4.14 6.72 -24.30
CA ASN A 220 -2.88 6.65 -25.03
C ASN A 220 -2.19 8.00 -25.17
N ASN A 221 -2.95 9.05 -25.50
CA ASN A 221 -2.40 10.39 -25.68
C ASN A 221 -1.85 10.94 -24.36
N SER A 222 -2.63 10.82 -23.28
CA SER A 222 -2.24 11.31 -21.95
C SER A 222 -1.09 10.52 -21.33
N PHE A 223 -1.03 9.20 -21.59
CA PHE A 223 0.13 8.37 -21.25
C PHE A 223 1.39 8.86 -21.97
N VAL A 224 1.34 9.04 -23.30
CA VAL A 224 2.50 9.48 -24.09
C VAL A 224 2.95 10.88 -23.67
N GLU A 225 2.01 11.78 -23.45
CA GLU A 225 2.23 13.16 -22.99
C GLU A 225 3.04 13.17 -21.68
N LEU A 226 2.54 12.52 -20.62
CA LEU A 226 3.25 12.49 -19.34
C LEU A 226 4.55 11.68 -19.39
N TYR A 227 4.60 10.60 -20.18
CA TYR A 227 5.81 9.83 -20.39
C TYR A 227 6.93 10.69 -21.01
N ASN A 228 6.59 11.53 -21.99
CA ASN A 228 7.56 12.43 -22.62
C ASN A 228 8.05 13.50 -21.64
N ILE A 229 7.18 14.05 -20.77
CA ILE A 229 7.60 14.99 -19.72
C ILE A 229 8.69 14.38 -18.84
N PHE A 230 8.49 13.16 -18.35
CA PHE A 230 9.51 12.47 -17.57
C PHE A 230 10.83 12.26 -18.33
N LYS A 231 10.74 11.96 -19.63
CA LYS A 231 11.91 11.73 -20.49
C LYS A 231 12.71 13.02 -20.69
N ASP A 232 12.01 14.07 -21.11
CA ASP A 232 12.60 15.30 -21.62
C ASP A 232 13.05 16.22 -20.47
N HIS A 233 12.36 16.15 -19.31
CA HIS A 233 12.67 16.93 -18.10
C HIS A 233 13.26 16.07 -16.97
N TYR A 234 13.93 14.97 -17.32
CA TYR A 234 14.45 14.00 -16.37
C TYR A 234 15.33 14.62 -15.26
N GLU A 235 16.29 15.45 -15.65
CA GLU A 235 17.24 16.05 -14.71
C GLU A 235 16.55 17.04 -13.76
N GLU A 236 15.50 17.73 -14.22
CA GLU A 236 14.70 18.64 -13.40
C GLU A 236 13.83 17.87 -12.39
N ILE A 237 13.12 16.84 -12.87
CA ILE A 237 12.19 16.03 -12.06
C ILE A 237 12.94 15.21 -11.00
N PHE A 238 14.11 14.68 -11.34
CA PHE A 238 14.91 13.82 -10.47
C PHE A 238 16.21 14.48 -9.98
N ASN A 239 16.24 15.81 -9.88
CA ASN A 239 17.42 16.58 -9.44
C ASN A 239 17.95 16.15 -8.06
N ASP A 240 17.07 15.76 -7.14
CA ASP A 240 17.38 15.33 -5.78
C ASP A 240 17.33 13.79 -5.63
N LEU A 241 17.60 13.03 -6.71
CA LEU A 241 17.58 11.56 -6.64
C LEU A 241 18.57 11.01 -5.59
N LYS A 242 19.60 11.76 -5.20
CA LYS A 242 20.51 11.36 -4.12
C LYS A 242 19.81 11.26 -2.76
N SER A 243 18.81 12.10 -2.48
CA SER A 243 18.07 12.06 -1.21
C SER A 243 17.23 10.80 -1.05
N ILE A 244 16.93 10.09 -2.16
CA ILE A 244 16.18 8.84 -2.13
C ILE A 244 16.81 7.76 -1.26
N ASN A 245 18.14 7.79 -1.14
CA ASN A 245 18.91 6.86 -0.31
C ASN A 245 18.64 7.04 1.20
N ASN A 246 17.96 8.13 1.58
CA ASN A 246 17.55 8.39 2.95
C ASN A 246 16.07 8.05 3.24
N VAL A 247 15.32 7.69 2.19
CA VAL A 247 13.87 7.43 2.21
C VAL A 247 13.60 5.91 2.35
N PHE A 248 12.43 5.55 2.89
CA PHE A 248 12.03 4.17 3.16
C PHE A 248 10.86 3.73 2.26
N PHE A 249 11.11 2.91 1.25
CA PHE A 249 10.04 2.41 0.38
C PHE A 249 9.52 1.06 0.87
N ARG A 250 8.21 0.89 0.93
CA ARG A 250 7.60 -0.39 1.30
C ARG A 250 7.92 -1.46 0.26
N ARG A 251 8.09 -2.69 0.73
CA ARG A 251 8.20 -3.89 -0.10
C ARG A 251 7.19 -4.94 0.36
N VAL A 252 6.46 -5.50 -0.59
CA VAL A 252 5.48 -6.55 -0.37
C VAL A 252 6.03 -7.82 -0.99
N TYR A 253 6.55 -8.72 -0.15
CA TYR A 253 7.13 -10.01 -0.60
C TYR A 253 6.11 -11.14 -0.66
N LEU A 254 4.95 -10.95 -0.04
CA LEU A 254 3.85 -11.88 0.00
C LEU A 254 2.55 -11.09 0.14
N ASP A 255 1.49 -11.54 -0.52
CA ASP A 255 0.18 -10.90 -0.46
C ASP A 255 -0.33 -10.77 0.98
N THR A 256 -0.80 -9.58 1.32
CA THR A 256 -1.33 -9.24 2.64
C THR A 256 -2.43 -10.21 3.09
N TYR A 257 -3.25 -10.68 2.15
CA TYR A 257 -4.32 -11.66 2.41
C TYR A 257 -3.80 -12.95 3.06
N LEU A 258 -2.62 -13.44 2.67
CA LEU A 258 -2.05 -14.68 3.23
C LEU A 258 -1.67 -14.50 4.70
N TYR A 259 -1.15 -13.33 5.08
CA TYR A 259 -0.89 -13.03 6.49
C TYR A 259 -2.19 -12.90 7.28
N SER A 260 -3.20 -12.23 6.71
CA SER A 260 -4.50 -12.05 7.36
C SER A 260 -5.23 -13.38 7.56
N ASP A 261 -5.23 -14.27 6.57
CA ASP A 261 -5.82 -15.60 6.70
C ASP A 261 -5.06 -16.46 7.71
N PHE A 262 -3.73 -16.38 7.72
CA PHE A 262 -2.91 -17.07 8.71
C PHE A 262 -3.22 -16.60 10.15
N LEU A 263 -3.31 -15.28 10.38
CA LEU A 263 -3.68 -14.73 11.69
C LEU A 263 -5.11 -15.09 12.11
N LYS A 264 -6.04 -15.13 11.14
CA LYS A 264 -7.41 -15.61 11.37
C LYS A 264 -7.41 -17.07 11.82
N ASN A 265 -6.65 -17.95 11.15
CA ASN A 265 -6.52 -19.35 11.54
C ASN A 265 -5.85 -19.49 12.91
N LYS A 266 -4.77 -18.73 13.18
CA LYS A 266 -4.11 -18.67 14.49
C LYS A 266 -5.12 -18.34 15.60
N PHE A 267 -6.00 -17.36 15.37
CA PHE A 267 -7.08 -16.99 16.29
C PHE A 267 -8.13 -18.09 16.44
N LEU A 268 -8.65 -18.60 15.31
CA LEU A 268 -9.73 -19.60 15.30
C LEU A 268 -9.31 -20.90 15.99
N PHE A 269 -8.04 -21.29 15.88
CA PHE A 269 -7.54 -22.55 16.43
C PHE A 269 -6.71 -22.38 17.71
N GLY A 270 -6.58 -21.15 18.24
CA GLY A 270 -5.84 -20.88 19.48
C GLY A 270 -4.38 -21.36 19.42
N TRP A 271 -3.65 -21.03 18.36
CA TRP A 271 -2.25 -21.45 18.23
C TRP A 271 -1.31 -20.61 19.09
N ASN A 272 -0.56 -21.27 19.97
CA ASN A 272 0.58 -20.68 20.68
C ASN A 272 1.77 -20.38 19.74
N SER A 273 2.85 -19.82 20.29
CA SER A 273 4.05 -19.43 19.54
C SER A 273 4.73 -20.58 18.78
N ASP A 274 4.81 -21.77 19.38
CA ASP A 274 5.42 -22.95 18.76
C ASP A 274 4.57 -23.46 17.60
N LYS A 275 3.26 -23.58 17.80
CA LYS A 275 2.34 -24.02 16.74
C LYS A 275 2.31 -23.01 15.60
N THR A 276 2.35 -21.71 15.92
CA THR A 276 2.46 -20.62 14.94
C THR A 276 3.72 -20.79 14.09
N LYS A 277 4.86 -21.08 14.72
CA LYS A 277 6.13 -21.34 14.03
C LYS A 277 6.04 -22.55 13.11
N ASP A 278 5.58 -23.69 13.61
CA ASP A 278 5.48 -24.91 12.82
C ASP A 278 4.57 -24.73 11.59
N ARG A 279 3.41 -24.09 11.78
CA ARG A 279 2.45 -23.82 10.69
C ARG A 279 3.01 -22.85 9.66
N TRP A 280 3.65 -21.77 10.10
CA TRP A 280 4.24 -20.79 9.18
C TRP A 280 5.39 -21.38 8.38
N LEU A 281 6.30 -22.10 9.04
CA LEU A 281 7.42 -22.77 8.38
C LEU A 281 6.94 -23.84 7.39
N SER A 282 5.89 -24.59 7.72
CA SER A 282 5.26 -25.53 6.79
C SER A 282 4.76 -24.82 5.53
N LEU A 283 4.01 -23.71 5.68
CA LEU A 283 3.50 -22.92 4.55
C LEU A 283 4.64 -22.32 3.70
N ARG A 284 5.72 -21.88 4.36
CA ARG A 284 6.88 -21.29 3.68
C ARG A 284 7.83 -22.31 3.06
N SER A 285 7.80 -23.57 3.50
CA SER A 285 8.65 -24.65 2.97
C SER A 285 8.41 -24.94 1.48
N GLU A 286 7.23 -24.57 0.97
CA GLU A 286 6.88 -24.64 -0.45
C GLU A 286 7.66 -23.61 -1.29
N ASN A 287 8.18 -22.54 -0.68
CA ASN A 287 8.96 -21.47 -1.31
C ASN A 287 10.44 -21.50 -0.88
N LYS A 288 11.16 -22.58 -1.23
CA LYS A 288 12.56 -22.85 -0.83
C LYS A 288 13.60 -21.77 -1.17
N LYS A 289 13.27 -20.76 -1.99
CA LYS A 289 14.18 -19.70 -2.42
C LYS A 289 14.14 -18.44 -1.53
N VAL A 290 13.26 -18.38 -0.52
CA VAL A 290 13.12 -17.17 0.29
C VAL A 290 14.18 -17.11 1.38
N ASN A 291 14.70 -15.90 1.62
CA ASN A 291 15.72 -15.66 2.64
C ASN A 291 15.19 -16.02 4.05
N PRO A 292 15.91 -16.85 4.83
CA PRO A 292 15.49 -17.22 6.19
C PRO A 292 15.27 -16.04 7.14
N ASN A 293 16.01 -14.95 6.99
CA ASN A 293 15.86 -13.76 7.84
C ASN A 293 14.54 -13.02 7.58
N LEU A 294 14.04 -13.04 6.33
CA LEU A 294 12.69 -12.55 6.03
C LEU A 294 11.65 -13.41 6.76
N ILE A 295 11.78 -14.74 6.68
CA ILE A 295 10.85 -15.67 7.33
C ILE A 295 10.84 -15.49 8.85
N ASN A 296 12.00 -15.30 9.46
CA ASN A 296 12.12 -15.05 10.90
C ASN A 296 11.41 -13.75 11.31
N TYR A 297 11.55 -12.68 10.53
CA TYR A 297 10.82 -11.43 10.78
C TYR A 297 9.31 -11.59 10.60
N GLU A 298 8.87 -12.30 9.55
CA GLU A 298 7.46 -12.61 9.35
C GLU A 298 6.89 -13.35 10.56
N LEU A 299 7.59 -14.40 11.01
CA LEU A 299 7.20 -15.19 12.17
C LEU A 299 7.10 -14.35 13.44
N LYS A 300 8.08 -13.48 13.71
CA LYS A 300 8.06 -12.55 14.84
C LYS A 300 6.81 -11.66 14.80
N CYS A 301 6.47 -11.10 13.64
CA CYS A 301 5.28 -10.27 13.48
C CYS A 301 3.98 -11.07 13.72
N LEU A 302 3.88 -12.28 13.15
CA LEU A 302 2.70 -13.13 13.26
C LEU A 302 2.51 -13.69 14.69
N GLN A 303 3.59 -14.00 15.39
CA GLN A 303 3.58 -14.34 16.82
C GLN A 303 3.02 -13.16 17.63
N ASN A 304 3.38 -11.92 17.27
CA ASN A 304 2.89 -10.69 17.87
C ASN A 304 1.56 -10.16 17.27
N TRP A 305 0.81 -10.97 16.52
CA TRP A 305 -0.50 -10.60 15.96
C TRP A 305 -0.49 -9.40 15.00
N THR A 306 0.60 -9.23 14.25
CA THR A 306 0.75 -8.15 13.27
C THR A 306 1.12 -8.69 11.90
N ILE A 307 0.70 -7.96 10.86
CA ILE A 307 1.10 -8.22 9.48
C ILE A 307 2.52 -7.68 9.28
N PRO A 308 3.47 -8.49 8.77
CA PRO A 308 4.82 -8.05 8.47
C PRO A 308 4.81 -6.85 7.54
N HIS A 309 5.65 -5.86 7.86
CA HIS A 309 5.83 -4.68 7.02
C HIS A 309 7.32 -4.47 6.78
N PHE A 310 7.72 -4.58 5.51
CA PHE A 310 9.11 -4.43 5.08
C PHE A 310 9.30 -3.08 4.41
N VAL A 311 10.45 -2.47 4.66
CA VAL A 311 10.88 -1.26 3.96
C VAL A 311 12.30 -1.44 3.44
N ILE A 312 12.61 -0.82 2.31
CA ILE A 312 13.96 -0.75 1.76
C ILE A 312 14.54 0.64 1.93
N LYS A 313 15.81 0.72 2.27
CA LYS A 313 16.62 1.94 2.30
C LYS A 313 18.06 1.59 1.95
N LYS A 314 18.69 2.33 1.02
CA LYS A 314 20.05 2.03 0.53
C LYS A 314 20.25 0.57 0.05
N ASN A 315 19.21 -0.05 -0.51
CA ASN A 315 19.20 -1.46 -0.92
C ASN A 315 19.31 -2.49 0.23
N GLU A 316 19.14 -2.03 1.47
CA GLU A 316 18.99 -2.85 2.66
C GLU A 316 17.51 -2.92 3.05
N ILE A 317 17.09 -4.07 3.55
CA ILE A 317 15.70 -4.32 3.94
C ILE A 317 15.61 -4.26 5.45
N PHE A 318 14.59 -3.56 5.93
CA PHE A 318 14.32 -3.37 7.34
C PHE A 318 12.90 -3.80 7.67
N GLY A 319 12.71 -4.24 8.90
CA GLY A 319 11.40 -4.21 9.52
C GLY A 319 10.93 -2.78 9.74
N LEU A 320 9.63 -2.58 9.94
CA LEU A 320 9.04 -1.26 10.15
C LEU A 320 9.54 -0.59 11.45
N GLU A 321 10.02 -1.38 12.41
CA GLU A 321 10.70 -0.92 13.63
C GLU A 321 12.18 -0.54 13.41
N LYS A 322 12.64 -0.53 12.15
CA LYS A 322 14.02 -0.26 11.72
C LYS A 322 15.05 -1.31 12.15
N GLU A 323 14.61 -2.50 12.53
CA GLU A 323 15.54 -3.62 12.61
C GLU A 323 16.02 -3.97 11.21
N LEU A 324 17.33 -4.00 11.02
CA LEU A 324 17.93 -4.47 9.76
C LEU A 324 17.61 -5.96 9.62
N ILE A 325 17.06 -6.35 8.48
CA ILE A 325 16.83 -7.74 8.12
C ILE A 325 17.95 -8.11 7.15
N PRO A 326 19.00 -8.83 7.59
CA PRO A 326 20.16 -9.08 6.77
C PRO A 326 19.76 -9.93 5.58
N ILE A 327 19.87 -9.39 4.37
CA ILE A 327 19.65 -10.12 3.13
C ILE A 327 20.93 -10.00 2.33
N TYR A 328 21.37 -11.11 1.73
CA TYR A 328 22.50 -11.10 0.81
C TYR A 328 22.13 -10.24 -0.42
N SER A 329 22.36 -8.93 -0.36
CA SER A 329 22.24 -8.04 -1.51
C SER A 329 23.61 -7.43 -1.82
N LYS A 330 23.94 -7.38 -3.12
CA LYS A 330 25.07 -6.58 -3.58
C LYS A 330 24.80 -5.12 -3.23
N THR A 331 25.84 -4.44 -2.74
CA THR A 331 25.87 -3.07 -2.22
C THR A 331 25.62 -1.97 -3.26
N GLN A 332 24.80 -2.22 -4.27
CA GLN A 332 24.48 -1.20 -5.26
C GLN A 332 23.45 -0.22 -4.71
N ASN A 333 23.72 1.07 -4.86
CA ASN A 333 22.92 2.13 -4.26
C ASN A 333 21.55 2.24 -4.95
N LEU A 334 20.48 2.55 -4.20
CA LEU A 334 19.11 2.62 -4.73
C LEU A 334 19.01 3.68 -5.84
N SER A 335 19.65 4.83 -5.65
CA SER A 335 19.73 5.88 -6.67
C SER A 335 20.33 5.40 -8.00
N ASP A 336 21.30 4.48 -7.96
CA ASP A 336 21.95 3.97 -9.17
C ASP A 336 21.05 2.96 -9.89
N ASN A 337 20.36 2.09 -9.14
CA ASN A 337 19.37 1.17 -9.70
C ASN A 337 18.24 1.93 -10.41
N ILE A 338 17.80 3.06 -9.84
CA ILE A 338 16.78 3.91 -10.44
C ILE A 338 17.31 4.57 -11.73
N ARG A 339 18.54 5.07 -11.73
CA ARG A 339 19.17 5.61 -12.96
C ARG A 339 19.28 4.56 -14.06
N ILE A 340 19.66 3.32 -13.71
CA ILE A 340 19.71 2.21 -14.66
C ILE A 340 18.32 1.93 -15.22
N LEU A 341 17.31 1.82 -14.37
CA LEU A 341 15.91 1.64 -14.79
C LEU A 341 15.47 2.76 -15.73
N HIS A 342 15.66 4.02 -15.35
CA HIS A 342 15.27 5.17 -16.16
C HIS A 342 16.02 5.23 -17.49
N THR A 343 17.32 4.88 -17.52
CA THR A 343 18.09 4.78 -18.76
C THR A 343 17.49 3.72 -19.68
N LYS A 344 17.13 2.56 -19.13
CA LYS A 344 16.43 1.48 -19.86
C LYS A 344 15.08 1.94 -20.39
N LEU A 345 14.27 2.62 -19.56
CA LEU A 345 12.98 3.17 -19.99
C LEU A 345 13.17 4.11 -21.20
N LYS A 346 14.15 5.03 -21.14
CA LYS A 346 14.45 5.92 -22.27
C LYS A 346 14.87 5.16 -23.53
N SER A 347 15.75 4.16 -23.42
CA SER A 347 16.21 3.38 -24.58
C SER A 347 15.12 2.50 -25.20
N GLU A 348 14.15 2.05 -24.41
CA GLU A 348 13.08 1.13 -24.83
C GLU A 348 11.76 1.86 -25.14
N GLU A 349 11.75 3.20 -25.24
CA GLU A 349 10.55 4.04 -25.38
C GLU A 349 9.53 3.50 -26.40
N LYS A 350 10.00 3.18 -27.63
CA LYS A 350 9.12 2.69 -28.70
C LYS A 350 8.45 1.36 -28.32
N GLN A 351 9.21 0.45 -27.72
CA GLN A 351 8.69 -0.84 -27.25
C GLN A 351 7.69 -0.63 -26.11
N ILE A 352 8.02 0.21 -25.13
CA ILE A 352 7.14 0.51 -23.99
C ILE A 352 5.81 1.07 -24.48
N LYS A 353 5.84 2.10 -25.34
CA LYS A 353 4.63 2.71 -25.89
C LYS A 353 3.78 1.71 -26.67
N ASN A 354 4.39 0.85 -27.47
CA ASN A 354 3.68 -0.17 -28.23
C ASN A 354 3.08 -1.26 -27.34
N THR A 355 3.84 -1.76 -26.36
CA THR A 355 3.38 -2.79 -25.42
C THR A 355 2.24 -2.26 -24.56
N THR A 356 2.36 -1.05 -23.99
CA THR A 356 1.30 -0.43 -23.20
C THR A 356 0.02 -0.26 -24.02
N ARG A 357 0.12 0.25 -25.26
CA ARG A 357 -1.04 0.40 -26.16
C ARG A 357 -1.70 -0.94 -26.46
N LYS A 358 -0.91 -1.95 -26.85
CA LYS A 358 -1.41 -3.29 -27.15
C LYS A 358 -2.07 -3.92 -25.93
N PHE A 359 -1.47 -3.76 -24.76
CA PHE A 359 -1.98 -4.30 -23.51
C PHE A 359 -3.34 -3.67 -23.14
N ILE A 360 -3.47 -2.33 -23.21
CA ILE A 360 -4.75 -1.64 -22.98
C ILE A 360 -5.81 -2.08 -23.98
N TYR A 361 -5.45 -2.22 -25.25
CA TYR A 361 -6.38 -2.65 -26.30
C TYR A 361 -6.87 -4.09 -26.08
N ASN A 362 -5.95 -5.03 -25.82
CA ASN A 362 -6.29 -6.42 -25.52
C ASN A 362 -7.17 -6.54 -24.27
N TYR A 363 -6.87 -5.74 -23.24
CA TYR A 363 -7.66 -5.69 -22.01
C TYR A 363 -9.12 -5.30 -22.26
N LEU A 364 -9.35 -4.43 -23.25
CA LEU A 364 -10.69 -4.01 -23.64
C LEU A 364 -11.43 -5.02 -24.49
N GLN A 365 -10.73 -5.70 -25.41
CA GLN A 365 -11.33 -6.75 -26.23
C GLN A 365 -11.84 -7.93 -25.41
N GLN A 366 -11.29 -8.17 -24.22
CA GLN A 366 -11.77 -9.19 -23.30
C GLN A 366 -13.05 -8.77 -22.54
N ARG A 367 -13.57 -7.56 -22.77
CA ARG A 367 -14.64 -6.95 -21.97
C ARG A 367 -15.81 -6.36 -22.77
N VAL A 368 -15.69 -6.29 -24.09
CA VAL A 368 -16.78 -6.04 -25.05
C VAL A 368 -17.13 -7.38 -25.68
#